data_AF-A0A2T7FB33-F1
#
_entry.id   AF-A0A2T7FB33-F1
#
_cell.length_a   1.000
_cell.length_b   1.000
_cell.length_c   1.000
_cell.angle_alpha   90.00
_cell.angle_beta   90.00
_cell.angle_gamma   90.00
#
_symmetry.space_group_name_H-M   'P 1'
#
loop_
_entity.id
_entity.type
_entity.pdbx_description
1 polymer ?
#
loop_
_entity_poly.entity_id
_entity_poly.type
_entity_poly.pdbx_seq_one_letter_code
_entity_poly.pdbx_strand_id
1 'polypeptide(L)'
;MGRAFTYVILGGGVAAGYAALEFVRRRGDAAPGELCIISEEAVAPYERPALSKGYLLPEGGARLPAFYTCVGANDQLLTPDWYKEHGVELILGTKIISADVRRKTLLASTGETISYKTLIVATGARALKLEEFGGSGSDAENVCYLRNIEDADKLVFRMRSCPGGNAIVIGGGYIGMECAAALVANKIKVTIVFPGKHCMGRLFTPKIAEFYENYYTSKGVTFIKGTAVSSLEISSGKVTTAILRDGRRLPADMVVVGIGARANTALFEGQLVMEKGGIKVNGQMQTSNASVYAVGDVATFPVTLFGGDARRFEHVDCARRTARHAVAAALDPSGPAGDIDYLPFFYSRVFALSWRFYGDNAGEAVHFGDLGFSASSTPKFGAFWVSAAGRIAGAFLEGGSPEEYEAVAHAVRSGAAFPDVTQLAREGLAFVFRDGRSPAARPRPRGLSGGGGGAKPSYAWHATVGVAAAVFIAALAYWYDQKAPCLVKRSF
;
A
#
# COMPACT_ATOMS: atom_id res chain seq x y z
N MET A 1 -17.86 -33.22 2.11
CA MET A 1 -16.95 -33.45 0.97
C MET A 1 -15.74 -32.56 1.18
N GLY A 2 -14.53 -33.04 0.91
CA GLY A 2 -13.31 -32.27 1.10
C GLY A 2 -12.49 -32.22 -0.19
N ARG A 3 -11.77 -31.13 -0.39
CA ARG A 3 -10.83 -30.96 -1.51
C ARG A 3 -9.40 -31.01 -1.00
N ALA A 4 -8.47 -31.32 -1.90
CA ALA A 4 -7.05 -31.41 -1.58
C ALA A 4 -6.24 -30.66 -2.64
N PHE A 5 -5.31 -29.83 -2.18
CA PHE A 5 -4.38 -29.10 -3.03
C PHE A 5 -2.94 -29.38 -2.65
N THR A 6 -2.03 -29.29 -3.62
CA THR A 6 -0.59 -29.30 -3.28
C THR A 6 -0.21 -27.99 -2.61
N TYR A 7 -0.61 -26.87 -3.18
CA TYR A 7 -0.36 -25.51 -2.69
C TYR A 7 -1.68 -24.79 -2.48
N VAL A 8 -1.83 -24.19 -1.30
CA VAL A 8 -2.95 -23.29 -1.00
C VAL A 8 -2.39 -21.92 -0.67
N ILE A 9 -2.87 -20.89 -1.34
CA ILE A 9 -2.68 -19.49 -0.93
C ILE A 9 -3.95 -19.05 -0.20
N LEU A 10 -3.82 -18.71 1.08
CA LEU A 10 -4.95 -18.24 1.89
C LEU A 10 -4.97 -16.71 1.94
N GLY A 11 -6.00 -16.11 1.34
CA GLY A 11 -6.18 -14.68 1.13
C GLY A 11 -6.06 -14.34 -0.36
N GLY A 12 -6.99 -13.54 -0.90
CA GLY A 12 -7.02 -13.12 -2.31
C GLY A 12 -6.47 -11.71 -2.56
N GLY A 13 -5.53 -11.24 -1.75
CA GLY A 13 -4.98 -9.89 -1.87
C GLY A 13 -3.77 -9.77 -2.81
N VAL A 14 -3.06 -8.63 -2.75
CA VAL A 14 -1.87 -8.35 -3.57
C VAL A 14 -0.85 -9.50 -3.52
N ALA A 15 -0.49 -9.97 -2.32
CA ALA A 15 0.47 -11.07 -2.19
C ALA A 15 0.04 -12.33 -2.94
N ALA A 16 -1.26 -12.62 -3.02
CA ALA A 16 -1.78 -13.83 -3.65
C ALA A 16 -1.62 -13.82 -5.18
N GLY A 17 -1.96 -12.69 -5.83
CA GLY A 17 -1.78 -12.55 -7.28
C GLY A 17 -0.31 -12.65 -7.69
N TYR A 18 0.57 -12.02 -6.91
CA TYR A 18 2.02 -12.07 -7.16
C TYR A 18 2.62 -13.46 -6.87
N ALA A 19 2.08 -14.19 -5.89
CA ALA A 19 2.47 -15.58 -5.62
C ALA A 19 2.02 -16.52 -6.76
N ALA A 20 0.78 -16.39 -7.24
CA ALA A 20 0.28 -17.19 -8.36
C ALA A 20 1.08 -16.94 -9.64
N LEU A 21 1.40 -15.67 -9.95
CA LEU A 21 2.24 -15.34 -11.09
C LEU A 21 3.65 -15.94 -10.99
N GLU A 22 4.27 -15.86 -9.81
CA GLU A 22 5.59 -16.47 -9.61
C GLU A 22 5.55 -18.00 -9.73
N PHE A 23 4.48 -18.62 -9.22
CA PHE A 23 4.28 -20.07 -9.31
C PHE A 23 4.26 -20.49 -10.79
N VAL A 24 3.39 -19.85 -11.57
CA VAL A 24 3.25 -20.12 -13.01
C VAL A 24 4.54 -19.86 -13.76
N ARG A 25 5.27 -18.79 -13.44
CA ARG A 25 6.58 -18.50 -14.06
C ARG A 25 7.63 -19.58 -13.83
N ARG A 26 7.58 -20.26 -12.68
CA ARG A 26 8.55 -21.29 -12.30
C ARG A 26 8.14 -22.69 -12.73
N ARG A 27 6.84 -22.97 -12.77
CA ARG A 27 6.29 -24.32 -12.94
C ARG A 27 5.53 -24.53 -14.24
N GLY A 28 5.18 -23.46 -14.93
CA GLY A 28 4.17 -23.48 -16.00
C GLY A 28 2.76 -23.52 -15.43
N ASP A 29 1.81 -23.96 -16.26
CA ASP A 29 0.41 -24.10 -15.85
C ASP A 29 0.26 -25.12 -14.72
N ALA A 30 -0.64 -24.82 -13.77
CA ALA A 30 -0.91 -25.68 -12.65
C ALA A 30 -1.78 -26.89 -13.09
N ALA A 31 -1.40 -28.09 -12.66
CA ALA A 31 -2.26 -29.26 -12.82
C ALA A 31 -3.51 -29.15 -11.92
N PRO A 32 -4.62 -29.85 -12.25
CA PRO A 32 -5.80 -29.90 -11.37
C PRO A 32 -5.43 -30.32 -9.94
N GLY A 33 -5.84 -29.52 -8.94
CA GLY A 33 -5.48 -29.75 -7.54
C GLY A 33 -4.04 -29.36 -7.18
N GLU A 34 -3.28 -28.70 -8.06
CA GLU A 34 -1.93 -28.26 -7.73
C GLU A 34 -1.94 -26.95 -6.93
N LEU A 35 -2.60 -25.90 -7.43
CA LEU A 35 -2.65 -24.59 -6.77
C LEU A 35 -4.08 -24.05 -6.68
N CYS A 36 -4.47 -23.60 -5.48
CA CYS A 36 -5.66 -22.76 -5.32
C CYS A 36 -5.37 -21.49 -4.51
N ILE A 37 -6.18 -20.45 -4.75
CA ILE A 37 -6.28 -19.26 -3.92
C ILE A 37 -7.66 -19.25 -3.27
N ILE A 38 -7.71 -19.07 -1.95
CA ILE A 38 -8.97 -18.94 -1.20
C ILE A 38 -9.12 -17.49 -0.76
N SER A 39 -10.22 -16.85 -1.12
CA SER A 39 -10.49 -15.45 -0.82
C SER A 39 -11.86 -15.25 -0.21
N GLU A 40 -11.93 -14.48 0.88
CA GLU A 40 -13.20 -13.97 1.41
C GLU A 40 -13.84 -12.95 0.45
N GLU A 41 -13.03 -12.18 -0.29
CA GLU A 41 -13.54 -11.23 -1.30
C GLU A 41 -14.07 -11.99 -2.53
N ALA A 42 -15.12 -11.47 -3.16
CA ALA A 42 -15.79 -12.07 -4.32
C ALA A 42 -15.09 -11.80 -5.68
N VAL A 43 -13.91 -11.18 -5.66
CA VAL A 43 -13.16 -10.78 -6.88
C VAL A 43 -11.74 -11.34 -6.86
N ALA A 44 -11.14 -11.48 -8.04
CA ALA A 44 -9.75 -11.90 -8.18
C ALA A 44 -8.76 -10.87 -7.57
N PRO A 45 -7.51 -11.27 -7.26
CA PRO A 45 -6.51 -10.38 -6.67
C PRO A 45 -6.28 -9.07 -7.43
N TYR A 46 -6.28 -7.95 -6.70
CA TYR A 46 -6.14 -6.61 -7.26
C TYR A 46 -5.15 -5.71 -6.50
N GLU A 47 -4.73 -4.62 -7.16
CA GLU A 47 -3.82 -3.63 -6.60
C GLU A 47 -4.54 -2.73 -5.59
N ARG A 48 -4.58 -3.18 -4.33
CA ARG A 48 -5.24 -2.49 -3.21
C ARG A 48 -4.92 -0.99 -3.06
N PRO A 49 -3.70 -0.48 -3.36
CA PRO A 49 -3.43 0.97 -3.31
C PRO A 49 -4.29 1.84 -4.24
N ALA A 50 -4.98 1.25 -5.23
CA ALA A 50 -5.90 1.99 -6.09
C ALA A 50 -7.16 2.47 -5.33
N LEU A 51 -7.57 1.74 -4.28
CA LEU A 51 -8.84 1.96 -3.57
C LEU A 51 -8.95 3.30 -2.86
N SER A 52 -7.85 3.88 -2.39
CA SER A 52 -7.79 5.20 -1.75
C SER A 52 -7.35 6.32 -2.71
N LYS A 53 -7.10 5.98 -3.98
CA LYS A 53 -6.56 6.89 -4.99
C LYS A 53 -7.51 6.96 -6.19
N GLY A 54 -7.13 6.33 -7.29
CA GLY A 54 -7.88 6.35 -8.55
C GLY A 54 -9.33 5.89 -8.40
N TYR A 55 -9.63 4.98 -7.47
CA TYR A 55 -10.99 4.49 -7.26
C TYR A 55 -11.97 5.57 -6.79
N LEU A 56 -11.48 6.53 -6.00
CA LEU A 56 -12.28 7.58 -5.35
C LEU A 56 -12.37 8.87 -6.17
N LEU A 57 -11.82 8.91 -7.39
CA LEU A 57 -11.93 10.09 -8.24
C LEU A 57 -13.39 10.34 -8.65
N PRO A 58 -13.83 11.62 -8.70
CA PRO A 58 -15.21 11.97 -9.03
C PRO A 58 -15.62 11.51 -10.44
N GLU A 59 -14.70 11.64 -11.39
CA GLU A 59 -14.87 11.25 -12.79
C GLU A 59 -13.77 10.26 -13.20
N GLY A 60 -14.11 9.28 -14.05
CA GLY A 60 -13.14 8.31 -14.57
C GLY A 60 -12.47 7.45 -13.49
N GLY A 61 -13.09 7.29 -12.33
CA GLY A 61 -12.52 6.52 -11.22
C GLY A 61 -12.15 5.10 -11.64
N ALA A 62 -10.98 4.62 -11.21
CA ALA A 62 -10.47 3.30 -11.56
C ALA A 62 -11.46 2.21 -11.13
N ARG A 63 -11.77 1.26 -12.01
CA ARG A 63 -12.64 0.10 -11.74
C ARG A 63 -11.98 -1.18 -12.22
N LEU A 64 -12.35 -2.32 -11.62
CA LEU A 64 -11.97 -3.61 -12.19
C LEU A 64 -12.60 -3.73 -13.59
N PRO A 65 -11.90 -4.30 -14.58
CA PRO A 65 -10.67 -5.11 -14.46
C PRO A 65 -9.34 -4.32 -14.51
N ALA A 66 -9.35 -2.99 -14.59
CA ALA A 66 -8.16 -2.20 -14.95
C ALA A 66 -6.98 -2.27 -13.97
N PHE A 67 -7.21 -2.73 -12.74
CA PHE A 67 -6.20 -2.79 -11.68
C PHE A 67 -6.15 -4.14 -10.96
N TYR A 68 -6.55 -5.24 -11.61
CA TYR A 68 -6.13 -6.55 -11.11
C TYR A 68 -4.61 -6.60 -11.01
N THR A 69 -4.06 -7.39 -10.07
CA THR A 69 -2.61 -7.60 -10.03
C THR A 69 -2.15 -8.17 -11.37
N CYS A 70 -0.94 -7.93 -11.87
CA CYS A 70 0.21 -7.30 -11.23
C CYS A 70 0.58 -5.94 -11.86
N VAL A 71 -0.40 -5.24 -12.47
CA VAL A 71 -0.14 -3.98 -13.20
C VAL A 71 0.44 -2.87 -12.33
N GLY A 72 0.24 -2.91 -11.01
CA GLY A 72 0.80 -1.93 -10.08
C GLY A 72 2.32 -2.04 -9.90
N ALA A 73 2.96 -3.06 -10.48
CA ALA A 73 4.40 -3.18 -10.64
C ALA A 73 4.82 -3.17 -12.12
N ASN A 74 3.96 -2.68 -13.02
CA ASN A 74 4.14 -2.72 -14.48
C ASN A 74 4.36 -4.14 -15.02
N ASP A 75 3.71 -5.12 -14.39
CA ASP A 75 3.73 -6.52 -14.79
C ASP A 75 2.38 -6.87 -15.45
N GLN A 76 2.21 -8.11 -15.91
CA GLN A 76 1.00 -8.52 -16.63
C GLN A 76 -0.27 -8.44 -15.77
N LEU A 77 -1.42 -8.18 -16.42
CA LEU A 77 -2.74 -8.16 -15.79
C LEU A 77 -3.28 -9.58 -15.64
N LEU A 78 -3.64 -9.99 -14.43
CA LEU A 78 -4.16 -11.32 -14.09
C LEU A 78 -5.69 -11.23 -13.92
N THR A 79 -6.44 -11.32 -15.01
CA THR A 79 -7.91 -11.39 -14.98
C THR A 79 -8.38 -12.75 -14.44
N PRO A 80 -9.66 -12.92 -14.07
CA PRO A 80 -10.20 -14.24 -13.74
C PRO A 80 -9.93 -15.32 -14.80
N ASP A 81 -9.98 -14.95 -16.09
CA ASP A 81 -9.66 -15.86 -17.20
C ASP A 81 -8.20 -16.29 -17.19
N TRP A 82 -7.26 -15.40 -16.84
CA TRP A 82 -5.85 -15.76 -16.70
C TRP A 82 -5.66 -16.90 -15.70
N TYR A 83 -6.32 -16.86 -14.53
CA TYR A 83 -6.20 -17.92 -13.54
C TYR A 83 -6.74 -19.25 -14.07
N LYS A 84 -7.88 -19.22 -14.79
CA LYS A 84 -8.48 -20.40 -15.40
C LYS A 84 -7.58 -21.00 -16.48
N GLU A 85 -6.99 -20.17 -17.35
CA GLU A 85 -6.07 -20.58 -18.41
C GLU A 85 -4.83 -21.27 -17.87
N HIS A 86 -4.30 -20.82 -16.72
CA HIS A 86 -3.10 -21.39 -16.10
C HIS A 86 -3.42 -22.44 -15.02
N GLY A 87 -4.66 -22.95 -14.96
CA GLY A 87 -5.06 -24.01 -14.04
C GLY A 87 -5.05 -23.63 -12.55
N VAL A 88 -4.98 -22.34 -12.22
CA VAL A 88 -4.99 -21.85 -10.85
C VAL A 88 -6.44 -21.70 -10.38
N GLU A 89 -6.82 -22.47 -9.37
CA GLU A 89 -8.20 -22.45 -8.92
C GLU A 89 -8.48 -21.27 -7.98
N LEU A 90 -9.42 -20.39 -8.35
CA LEU A 90 -9.89 -19.30 -7.50
C LEU A 90 -11.16 -19.70 -6.74
N ILE A 91 -11.05 -19.83 -5.43
CA ILE A 91 -12.16 -20.08 -4.50
C ILE A 91 -12.53 -18.74 -3.85
N LEU A 92 -13.39 -17.97 -4.52
CA LEU A 92 -13.80 -16.61 -4.11
C LEU A 92 -15.02 -16.63 -3.17
N GLY A 93 -15.30 -15.51 -2.50
CA GLY A 93 -16.46 -15.38 -1.60
C GLY A 93 -16.47 -16.39 -0.45
N THR A 94 -15.31 -16.93 -0.09
CA THR A 94 -15.17 -18.07 0.83
C THR A 94 -14.27 -17.69 2.00
N LYS A 95 -14.88 -17.56 3.18
CA LYS A 95 -14.16 -17.28 4.42
C LYS A 95 -13.66 -18.58 5.05
N ILE A 96 -12.37 -18.64 5.39
CA ILE A 96 -11.84 -19.69 6.26
C ILE A 96 -12.06 -19.29 7.72
N ILE A 97 -12.71 -20.16 8.48
CA ILE A 97 -13.08 -19.93 9.89
C ILE A 97 -12.23 -20.73 10.87
N SER A 98 -11.52 -21.76 10.40
CA SER A 98 -10.57 -22.52 11.21
C SER A 98 -9.43 -23.05 10.35
N ALA A 99 -8.23 -23.11 10.92
CA ALA A 99 -7.06 -23.74 10.34
C ALA A 99 -6.46 -24.72 11.37
N ASP A 100 -6.12 -25.93 10.94
CA ASP A 100 -5.31 -26.87 11.71
C ASP A 100 -4.00 -27.08 10.95
N VAL A 101 -2.94 -26.45 11.47
CA VAL A 101 -1.59 -26.48 10.88
C VAL A 101 -0.98 -27.88 10.93
N ARG A 102 -1.26 -28.63 12.00
CA ARG A 102 -0.72 -29.99 12.19
C ARG A 102 -1.40 -30.98 11.25
N ARG A 103 -2.72 -30.90 11.10
CA ARG A 103 -3.50 -31.76 10.19
C ARG A 103 -3.47 -31.27 8.74
N LYS A 104 -2.93 -30.07 8.50
CA LYS A 104 -2.86 -29.40 7.20
C LYS A 104 -4.23 -29.23 6.53
N THR A 105 -5.19 -28.73 7.31
CA THR A 105 -6.57 -28.54 6.86
C THR A 105 -7.10 -27.15 7.19
N LEU A 106 -7.92 -26.61 6.30
CA LEU A 106 -8.69 -25.37 6.46
C LEU A 106 -10.18 -25.71 6.43
N LEU A 107 -10.96 -25.10 7.32
CA LEU A 107 -12.43 -25.21 7.34
C LEU A 107 -13.04 -23.90 6.85
N ALA A 108 -13.78 -23.96 5.75
CA ALA A 108 -14.54 -22.86 5.21
C ALA A 108 -15.83 -22.63 6.02
N SER A 109 -16.36 -21.41 5.99
CA SER A 109 -17.66 -21.05 6.59
C SER A 109 -18.83 -21.82 6.00
N THR A 110 -18.67 -22.39 4.80
CA THR A 110 -19.63 -23.29 4.14
C THR A 110 -19.64 -24.71 4.72
N GLY A 111 -18.71 -25.03 5.64
CA GLY A 111 -18.50 -26.37 6.17
C GLY A 111 -17.55 -27.25 5.33
N GLU A 112 -17.08 -26.76 4.18
CA GLU A 112 -16.10 -27.46 3.36
C GLU A 112 -14.72 -27.52 4.04
N THR A 113 -14.11 -28.70 4.02
CA THR A 113 -12.72 -28.89 4.48
C THR A 113 -11.77 -28.97 3.29
N ILE A 114 -10.73 -28.15 3.30
CA ILE A 114 -9.70 -28.09 2.25
C ILE A 114 -8.36 -28.51 2.87
N SER A 115 -7.75 -29.56 2.35
CA SER A 115 -6.44 -30.04 2.77
C SER A 115 -5.32 -29.54 1.87
N TYR A 116 -4.12 -29.38 2.41
CA TYR A 116 -2.96 -28.87 1.66
C TYR A 116 -1.68 -29.66 1.94
N LYS A 117 -0.73 -29.67 1.00
CA LYS A 117 0.66 -30.06 1.31
C LYS A 117 1.47 -28.87 1.84
N THR A 118 1.32 -27.72 1.19
CA THR A 118 1.97 -26.44 1.54
C THR A 118 0.94 -25.31 1.58
N LEU A 119 1.00 -24.47 2.61
CA LEU A 119 0.14 -23.29 2.79
C LEU A 119 0.97 -22.01 2.74
N ILE A 120 0.52 -21.04 1.95
CA ILE A 120 1.04 -19.66 1.94
C ILE A 120 -0.02 -18.75 2.55
N VAL A 121 0.24 -18.24 3.75
CA VAL A 121 -0.65 -17.33 4.47
C VAL A 121 -0.46 -15.92 3.94
N ALA A 122 -1.47 -15.43 3.21
CA ALA A 122 -1.53 -14.12 2.57
C ALA A 122 -2.79 -13.33 3.00
N THR A 123 -3.25 -13.54 4.25
CA THR A 123 -4.51 -13.00 4.79
C THR A 123 -4.46 -11.48 5.06
N GLY A 124 -3.29 -10.86 4.95
CA GLY A 124 -3.10 -9.42 5.10
C GLY A 124 -3.56 -8.88 6.45
N ALA A 125 -3.94 -7.61 6.49
CA ALA A 125 -4.52 -6.95 7.65
C ALA A 125 -6.01 -6.57 7.46
N ARG A 126 -6.70 -6.33 8.57
CA ARG A 126 -8.03 -5.67 8.62
C ARG A 126 -7.90 -4.24 9.15
N ALA A 127 -8.81 -3.36 8.77
CA ALA A 127 -8.90 -2.03 9.38
C ALA A 127 -9.28 -2.16 10.87
N LEU A 128 -8.68 -1.31 11.71
CA LEU A 128 -9.08 -1.16 13.11
C LEU A 128 -10.43 -0.42 13.19
N LYS A 129 -11.31 -0.87 14.08
CA LYS A 129 -12.65 -0.31 14.30
C LYS A 129 -12.65 0.68 15.46
N LEU A 130 -13.56 1.65 15.45
CA LEU A 130 -13.65 2.67 16.51
C LEU A 130 -13.97 2.06 17.89
N GLU A 131 -14.76 0.99 17.91
CA GLU A 131 -15.16 0.25 19.12
C GLU A 131 -13.93 -0.34 19.83
N GLU A 132 -12.88 -0.69 19.08
CA GLU A 132 -11.62 -1.19 19.66
C GLU A 132 -10.90 -0.13 20.50
N PHE A 133 -11.32 1.14 20.42
CA PHE A 133 -10.80 2.26 21.20
C PHE A 133 -11.87 2.92 22.08
N GLY A 134 -12.97 2.22 22.34
CA GLY A 134 -14.09 2.70 23.17
C GLY A 134 -15.00 3.72 22.49
N GLY A 135 -14.87 3.91 21.17
CA GLY A 135 -15.80 4.72 20.39
C GLY A 135 -17.11 3.98 20.12
N SER A 136 -18.20 4.72 19.97
CA SER A 136 -19.52 4.17 19.61
C SER A 136 -19.98 4.66 18.24
N GLY A 137 -20.82 3.86 17.59
CA GLY A 137 -21.56 4.28 16.40
C GLY A 137 -20.87 3.98 15.06
N SER A 138 -19.91 3.06 15.00
CA SER A 138 -19.23 2.78 13.73
C SER A 138 -20.03 1.96 12.73
N ASP A 139 -21.13 1.35 13.17
CA ASP A 139 -22.10 0.66 12.32
C ASP A 139 -23.06 1.63 11.61
N ALA A 140 -22.99 2.93 11.94
CA ALA A 140 -23.80 3.94 11.26
C ALA A 140 -23.55 3.95 9.76
N GLU A 141 -24.63 4.22 9.03
CA GLU A 141 -24.70 4.06 7.58
C GLU A 141 -23.62 4.83 6.80
N ASN A 142 -23.31 6.05 7.25
CA ASN A 142 -22.37 7.00 6.67
C ASN A 142 -20.99 6.99 7.36
N VAL A 143 -20.71 6.00 8.20
CA VAL A 143 -19.36 5.69 8.70
C VAL A 143 -18.70 4.70 7.74
N CYS A 144 -17.59 5.14 7.13
CA CYS A 144 -16.87 4.40 6.12
C CYS A 144 -15.48 4.03 6.64
N TYR A 145 -15.12 2.77 6.43
CA TYR A 145 -13.74 2.30 6.49
C TYR A 145 -13.24 2.15 5.05
N LEU A 146 -11.94 1.89 4.87
CA LEU A 146 -11.39 1.60 3.56
C LEU A 146 -10.31 0.53 3.65
N ARG A 147 -10.66 -0.72 3.34
CA ARG A 147 -9.70 -1.81 3.23
C ARG A 147 -9.89 -2.63 1.97
N ASN A 148 -11.12 -2.99 1.63
CA ASN A 148 -11.45 -3.83 0.47
C ASN A 148 -12.30 -3.07 -0.56
N ILE A 149 -12.64 -3.73 -1.68
CA ILE A 149 -13.38 -3.08 -2.77
C ILE A 149 -14.81 -2.71 -2.35
N GLU A 150 -15.45 -3.50 -1.49
CA GLU A 150 -16.78 -3.21 -0.96
C GLU A 150 -16.79 -1.96 -0.08
N ASP A 151 -15.77 -1.78 0.76
CA ASP A 151 -15.56 -0.56 1.52
C ASP A 151 -15.39 0.65 0.59
N ALA A 152 -14.65 0.48 -0.51
CA ALA A 152 -14.42 1.54 -1.50
C ALA A 152 -15.71 1.91 -2.25
N ASP A 153 -16.54 0.92 -2.60
CA ASP A 153 -17.86 1.13 -3.19
C ASP A 153 -18.79 1.87 -2.23
N LYS A 154 -18.84 1.45 -0.97
CA LYS A 154 -19.59 2.15 0.09
C LYS A 154 -19.13 3.61 0.19
N LEU A 155 -17.81 3.84 0.22
CA LEU A 155 -17.25 5.19 0.33
C LEU A 155 -17.63 6.06 -0.88
N VAL A 156 -17.47 5.56 -2.11
CA VAL A 156 -17.88 6.29 -3.33
C VAL A 156 -19.38 6.61 -3.30
N PHE A 157 -20.22 5.64 -2.91
CA PHE A 157 -21.65 5.86 -2.79
C PHE A 157 -21.98 6.96 -1.78
N ARG A 158 -21.34 6.94 -0.60
CA ARG A 158 -21.56 7.98 0.42
C ARG A 158 -21.07 9.35 -0.03
N MET A 159 -19.92 9.45 -0.67
CA MET A 159 -19.40 10.71 -1.22
C MET A 159 -20.37 11.34 -2.21
N ARG A 160 -20.99 10.54 -3.09
CA ARG A 160 -22.00 11.01 -4.06
C ARG A 160 -23.30 11.48 -3.40
N SER A 161 -23.61 10.98 -2.19
CA SER A 161 -24.85 11.32 -1.49
C SER A 161 -24.79 12.63 -0.68
N CYS A 162 -23.60 13.23 -0.50
CA CYS A 162 -23.44 14.45 0.30
C CYS A 162 -22.49 15.50 -0.35
N PRO A 163 -22.72 15.89 -1.62
CA PRO A 163 -21.90 16.92 -2.27
C PRO A 163 -21.97 18.24 -1.48
N GLY A 164 -20.83 18.88 -1.24
CA GLY A 164 -20.75 20.10 -0.42
C GLY A 164 -20.95 19.91 1.08
N GLY A 165 -21.22 18.68 1.54
CA GLY A 165 -21.37 18.32 2.94
C GLY A 165 -20.05 18.30 3.72
N ASN A 166 -20.12 17.90 4.98
CA ASN A 166 -19.01 17.86 5.93
C ASN A 166 -18.56 16.41 6.18
N ALA A 167 -17.32 16.10 5.81
CA ALA A 167 -16.67 14.84 6.14
C ALA A 167 -15.70 15.01 7.31
N ILE A 168 -15.82 14.14 8.30
CA ILE A 168 -14.83 13.98 9.36
C ILE A 168 -13.95 12.78 9.02
N VAL A 169 -12.65 13.01 8.86
CA VAL A 169 -11.66 11.95 8.68
C VAL A 169 -10.98 11.69 10.03
N ILE A 170 -11.17 10.50 10.58
CA ILE A 170 -10.58 10.09 11.86
C ILE A 170 -9.28 9.34 11.57
N GLY A 171 -8.15 9.97 11.91
CA GLY A 171 -6.81 9.41 11.72
C GLY A 171 -5.96 10.21 10.73
N GLY A 172 -4.75 10.59 11.17
CA GLY A 172 -3.78 11.36 10.38
C GLY A 172 -2.72 10.50 9.68
N GLY A 173 -2.98 9.21 9.45
CA GLY A 173 -2.10 8.33 8.69
C GLY A 173 -2.34 8.45 7.18
N TYR A 174 -1.56 7.71 6.38
CA TYR A 174 -1.60 7.84 4.91
C TYR A 174 -2.97 7.54 4.32
N ILE A 175 -3.72 6.55 4.84
CA ILE A 175 -5.08 6.26 4.39
C ILE A 175 -6.02 7.45 4.66
N GLY A 176 -5.97 8.03 5.87
CA GLY A 176 -6.77 9.21 6.21
C GLY A 176 -6.44 10.39 5.30
N MET A 177 -5.15 10.63 5.06
CA MET A 177 -4.67 11.70 4.17
C MET A 177 -5.10 11.47 2.71
N GLU A 178 -4.99 10.25 2.18
CA GLU A 178 -5.41 9.92 0.81
C GLU A 178 -6.93 10.05 0.63
N CYS A 179 -7.73 9.51 1.57
CA CYS A 179 -9.18 9.68 1.55
C CYS A 179 -9.59 11.14 1.66
N ALA A 180 -8.92 11.94 2.51
CA ALA A 180 -9.17 13.37 2.62
C ALA A 180 -8.91 14.11 1.29
N ALA A 181 -7.83 13.80 0.58
CA ALA A 181 -7.56 14.37 -0.73
C ALA A 181 -8.65 14.00 -1.76
N ALA A 182 -9.12 12.75 -1.75
CA ALA A 182 -10.22 12.31 -2.60
C ALA A 182 -11.55 13.00 -2.25
N LEU A 183 -11.87 13.19 -0.97
CA LEU A 183 -13.05 13.92 -0.50
C LEU A 183 -13.04 15.37 -0.99
N VAL A 184 -11.88 16.05 -0.89
CA VAL A 184 -11.70 17.41 -1.43
C VAL A 184 -11.94 17.43 -2.94
N ALA A 185 -11.38 16.48 -3.70
CA ALA A 185 -11.60 16.39 -5.15
C ALA A 185 -13.09 16.16 -5.50
N ASN A 186 -13.85 15.53 -4.61
CA ASN A 186 -15.30 15.35 -4.73
C ASN A 186 -16.13 16.51 -4.14
N LYS A 187 -15.49 17.66 -3.87
CA LYS A 187 -16.13 18.90 -3.39
C LYS A 187 -16.84 18.73 -2.03
N ILE A 188 -16.29 17.89 -1.15
CA ILE A 188 -16.76 17.70 0.22
C ILE A 188 -15.83 18.46 1.16
N LYS A 189 -16.38 19.14 2.17
CA LYS A 189 -15.61 19.88 3.18
C LYS A 189 -14.99 18.88 4.15
N VAL A 190 -13.68 18.97 4.39
CA VAL A 190 -12.97 17.94 5.16
C VAL A 190 -12.38 18.52 6.45
N THR A 191 -12.63 17.84 7.56
CA THR A 191 -11.88 18.02 8.81
C THR A 191 -11.18 16.72 9.17
N ILE A 192 -9.85 16.75 9.32
CA ILE A 192 -9.06 15.61 9.77
C ILE A 192 -8.79 15.74 11.27
N VAL A 193 -9.14 14.71 12.03
CA VAL A 193 -8.96 14.65 13.49
C VAL A 193 -7.99 13.53 13.86
N PHE A 194 -6.95 13.84 14.64
CA PHE A 194 -6.03 12.81 15.15
C PHE A 194 -5.31 13.20 16.45
N PRO A 195 -4.90 12.22 17.27
CA PRO A 195 -4.31 12.48 18.59
C PRO A 195 -2.86 12.96 18.55
N GLY A 196 -2.15 12.70 17.45
CA GLY A 196 -0.75 13.11 17.28
C GLY A 196 -0.55 14.63 17.16
N LYS A 197 0.71 15.08 17.32
CA LYS A 197 1.11 16.48 17.13
C LYS A 197 1.12 16.92 15.66
N HIS A 198 1.30 15.96 14.76
CA HIS A 198 1.30 16.15 13.32
C HIS A 198 0.84 14.88 12.58
N CYS A 199 0.46 15.02 11.32
CA CYS A 199 0.09 13.91 10.45
C CYS A 199 1.29 12.96 10.22
N MET A 200 1.00 11.72 9.80
CA MET A 200 2.00 10.69 9.50
C MET A 200 3.03 10.48 10.62
N GLY A 201 2.62 10.59 11.88
CA GLY A 201 3.49 10.59 13.07
C GLY A 201 4.37 9.34 13.29
N ARG A 202 4.22 8.29 12.48
CA ARG A 202 5.11 7.11 12.49
C ARG A 202 6.26 7.20 11.49
N LEU A 203 6.20 8.14 10.54
CA LEU A 203 7.16 8.26 9.44
C LEU A 203 7.70 9.68 9.28
N PHE A 204 6.81 10.68 9.19
CA PHE A 204 7.21 12.05 8.92
C PHE A 204 7.89 12.69 10.12
N THR A 205 8.87 13.55 9.85
CA THR A 205 9.34 14.52 10.84
C THR A 205 8.32 15.66 10.96
N PRO A 206 8.40 16.49 12.02
CA PRO A 206 7.55 17.68 12.14
C PRO A 206 7.62 18.61 10.92
N LYS A 207 8.83 18.84 10.36
CA LYS A 207 9.01 19.71 9.18
C LYS A 207 8.34 19.15 7.92
N ILE A 208 8.47 17.85 7.68
CA ILE A 208 7.81 17.19 6.54
C ILE A 208 6.29 17.26 6.73
N ALA A 209 5.79 16.97 7.93
CA ALA A 209 4.38 16.99 8.22
C ALA A 209 3.76 18.40 8.11
N GLU A 210 4.48 19.44 8.57
CA GLU A 210 4.08 20.84 8.41
C GLU A 210 3.86 21.22 6.95
N PHE A 211 4.75 20.81 6.04
CA PHE A 211 4.57 21.00 4.61
C PHE A 211 3.24 20.42 4.11
N TYR A 212 2.94 19.15 4.42
CA TYR A 212 1.68 18.52 3.99
C TYR A 212 0.46 19.13 4.67
N GLU A 213 0.54 19.47 5.96
CA GLU A 213 -0.57 20.13 6.67
C GLU A 213 -0.89 21.50 6.06
N ASN A 214 0.12 22.29 5.71
CA ASN A 214 -0.05 23.56 5.01
C ASN A 214 -0.63 23.37 3.61
N TYR A 215 -0.15 22.38 2.86
CA TYR A 215 -0.67 22.05 1.53
C TYR A 215 -2.15 21.63 1.59
N TYR A 216 -2.51 20.77 2.53
CA TYR A 216 -3.90 20.33 2.71
C TYR A 216 -4.79 21.51 3.16
N THR A 217 -4.29 22.36 4.04
CA THR A 217 -5.00 23.58 4.48
C THR A 217 -5.25 24.52 3.32
N SER A 218 -4.29 24.68 2.40
CA SER A 218 -4.47 25.47 1.17
C SER A 218 -5.48 24.86 0.20
N LYS A 219 -5.84 23.58 0.37
CA LYS A 219 -6.91 22.89 -0.36
C LYS A 219 -8.24 22.89 0.41
N GLY A 220 -8.33 23.64 1.51
CA GLY A 220 -9.55 23.81 2.30
C GLY A 220 -9.78 22.76 3.39
N VAL A 221 -8.78 21.93 3.69
CA VAL A 221 -8.86 20.93 4.76
C VAL A 221 -8.59 21.58 6.11
N THR A 222 -9.41 21.26 7.10
CA THR A 222 -9.16 21.67 8.49
C THR A 222 -8.48 20.56 9.27
N PHE A 223 -7.40 20.87 9.99
CA PHE A 223 -6.76 19.93 10.91
C PHE A 223 -7.14 20.20 12.36
N ILE A 224 -7.54 19.14 13.06
CA ILE A 224 -7.73 19.14 14.50
C ILE A 224 -6.79 18.11 15.13
N LYS A 225 -5.69 18.61 15.70
CA LYS A 225 -4.58 17.81 16.24
C LYS A 225 -4.66 17.69 17.76
N GLY A 226 -3.94 16.73 18.34
CA GLY A 226 -3.83 16.58 19.79
C GLY A 226 -5.09 16.08 20.51
N THR A 227 -6.09 15.61 19.76
CA THR A 227 -7.37 15.12 20.31
C THR A 227 -7.90 13.95 19.48
N ALA A 228 -8.95 13.29 19.94
CA ALA A 228 -9.57 12.18 19.22
C ALA A 228 -11.09 12.31 19.25
N VAL A 229 -11.76 11.70 18.27
CA VAL A 229 -13.20 11.47 18.35
C VAL A 229 -13.47 10.48 19.48
N SER A 230 -14.35 10.84 20.41
CA SER A 230 -14.80 10.00 21.51
C SER A 230 -16.05 9.22 21.15
N SER A 231 -17.02 9.86 20.50
CA SER A 231 -18.27 9.23 20.09
C SER A 231 -18.88 9.91 18.86
N LEU A 232 -19.82 9.21 18.23
CA LEU A 232 -20.61 9.70 17.11
C LEU A 232 -22.08 9.76 17.53
N GLU A 233 -22.71 10.91 17.34
CA GLU A 233 -24.16 11.04 17.52
C GLU A 233 -24.87 10.62 16.25
N ILE A 234 -25.91 9.80 16.41
CA ILE A 234 -26.62 9.15 15.32
C ILE A 234 -28.09 9.55 15.36
N SER A 235 -28.63 9.96 14.21
CA SER A 235 -30.05 10.18 13.98
C SER A 235 -30.47 9.44 12.71
N SER A 236 -31.57 8.70 12.78
CA SER A 236 -32.10 7.92 11.64
C SER A 236 -31.05 7.03 10.97
N GLY A 237 -30.23 6.34 11.77
CA GLY A 237 -29.18 5.42 11.30
C GLY A 237 -27.91 6.09 10.76
N LYS A 238 -27.84 7.42 10.71
CA LYS A 238 -26.70 8.18 10.18
C LYS A 238 -26.07 9.06 11.26
N VAL A 239 -24.75 9.18 11.23
CA VAL A 239 -24.01 10.17 12.01
C VAL A 239 -24.45 11.57 11.58
N THR A 240 -24.67 12.43 12.56
CA THR A 240 -24.94 13.86 12.36
C THR A 240 -23.87 14.74 13.03
N THR A 241 -23.18 14.23 14.05
CA THR A 241 -22.17 14.99 14.80
C THR A 241 -21.08 14.05 15.34
N ALA A 242 -19.82 14.45 15.18
CA ALA A 242 -18.68 13.84 15.86
C ALA A 242 -18.33 14.61 17.13
N ILE A 243 -18.19 13.90 18.24
CA ILE A 243 -17.83 14.46 19.55
C ILE A 243 -16.35 14.19 19.79
N LEU A 244 -15.59 15.23 20.11
CA LEU A 244 -14.18 15.11 20.43
C LEU A 244 -13.97 14.94 21.94
N ARG A 245 -12.85 14.34 22.32
CA ARG A 245 -12.46 14.17 23.74
C ARG A 245 -12.31 15.49 24.50
N ASP A 246 -12.03 16.59 23.79
CA ASP A 246 -11.95 17.93 24.36
C ASP A 246 -13.30 18.67 24.43
N GLY A 247 -14.40 17.99 24.10
CA GLY A 247 -15.76 18.52 24.18
C GLY A 247 -16.25 19.24 22.93
N ARG A 248 -15.40 19.49 21.92
CA ARG A 248 -15.85 20.05 20.64
C ARG A 248 -16.84 19.12 19.94
N ARG A 249 -17.81 19.72 19.28
CA ARG A 249 -18.88 19.05 18.52
C ARG A 249 -18.75 19.48 17.06
N LEU A 250 -18.57 18.52 16.16
CA LEU A 250 -18.37 18.79 14.74
C LEU A 250 -19.53 18.22 13.93
N PRO A 251 -20.30 19.03 13.19
CA PRO A 251 -21.30 18.54 12.26
C PRO A 251 -20.65 17.60 11.23
N ALA A 252 -21.30 16.46 10.97
CA ALA A 252 -20.76 15.43 10.08
C ALA A 252 -21.88 14.81 9.25
N ASP A 253 -21.76 14.91 7.92
CA ASP A 253 -22.62 14.25 6.96
C ASP A 253 -22.06 12.87 6.56
N MET A 254 -20.75 12.67 6.75
CA MET A 254 -20.08 11.37 6.66
C MET A 254 -18.81 11.32 7.51
N VAL A 255 -18.39 10.11 7.85
CA VAL A 255 -17.14 9.85 8.58
C VAL A 255 -16.30 8.85 7.81
N VAL A 256 -15.00 9.11 7.68
CA VAL A 256 -14.03 8.14 7.17
C VAL A 256 -13.05 7.79 8.29
N VAL A 257 -12.90 6.50 8.59
CA VAL A 257 -12.03 6.03 9.67
C VAL A 257 -10.77 5.39 9.10
N GLY A 258 -9.62 5.98 9.41
CA GLY A 258 -8.28 5.56 8.98
C GLY A 258 -7.29 5.53 10.15
N ILE A 259 -7.60 4.77 11.19
CA ILE A 259 -6.86 4.74 12.47
C ILE A 259 -5.81 3.62 12.57
N GLY A 260 -5.54 2.92 11.47
CA GLY A 260 -4.56 1.84 11.38
C GLY A 260 -5.20 0.48 11.07
N ALA A 261 -4.35 -0.55 11.04
CA ALA A 261 -4.73 -1.91 10.70
C ALA A 261 -4.16 -2.93 11.70
N ARG A 262 -4.73 -4.13 11.71
CA ARG A 262 -4.24 -5.29 12.47
C ARG A 262 -4.06 -6.48 11.53
N ALA A 263 -2.91 -7.14 11.60
CA ALA A 263 -2.65 -8.37 10.85
C ALA A 263 -3.68 -9.46 11.17
N ASN A 264 -4.13 -10.20 10.16
CA ASN A 264 -5.13 -11.27 10.29
C ASN A 264 -4.45 -12.60 10.67
N THR A 265 -3.94 -12.67 11.90
CA THR A 265 -3.18 -13.83 12.44
C THR A 265 -4.03 -14.84 13.21
N ALA A 266 -5.27 -14.49 13.57
CA ALA A 266 -6.10 -15.23 14.52
C ALA A 266 -6.25 -16.73 14.22
N LEU A 267 -6.30 -17.13 12.94
CA LEU A 267 -6.41 -18.54 12.53
C LEU A 267 -5.20 -19.40 12.96
N PHE A 268 -4.06 -18.78 13.27
CA PHE A 268 -2.77 -19.44 13.48
C PHE A 268 -2.19 -19.21 14.89
N GLU A 269 -2.84 -18.41 15.71
CA GLU A 269 -2.42 -18.15 17.09
C GLU A 269 -2.47 -19.45 17.91
N GLY A 270 -1.43 -19.70 18.71
CA GLY A 270 -1.24 -20.97 19.42
C GLY A 270 -0.75 -22.15 18.57
N GLN A 271 -0.64 -21.99 17.25
CA GLN A 271 -0.14 -23.03 16.33
C GLN A 271 1.20 -22.65 15.67
N LEU A 272 1.42 -21.35 15.43
CA LEU A 272 2.66 -20.80 14.88
C LEU A 272 3.27 -19.78 15.85
N VAL A 273 4.58 -19.57 15.74
CA VAL A 273 5.27 -18.53 16.53
C VAL A 273 4.85 -17.15 16.03
N MET A 274 4.42 -16.29 16.96
CA MET A 274 4.06 -14.89 16.69
C MET A 274 5.16 -13.97 17.18
N GLU A 275 5.42 -12.89 16.44
CA GLU A 275 6.39 -11.85 16.81
C GLU A 275 5.95 -10.50 16.23
N LYS A 276 6.10 -9.42 17.02
CA LYS A 276 5.79 -8.03 16.62
C LYS A 276 4.41 -7.86 15.95
N GLY A 277 3.42 -8.61 16.43
CA GLY A 277 2.03 -8.57 15.94
C GLY A 277 1.80 -9.27 14.60
N GLY A 278 2.70 -10.14 14.15
CA GLY A 278 2.56 -10.97 12.96
C GLY A 278 3.08 -12.39 13.19
N ILE A 279 2.95 -13.24 12.17
CA ILE A 279 3.50 -14.60 12.11
C ILE A 279 5.01 -14.48 11.86
N LYS A 280 5.81 -15.03 12.77
CA LYS A 280 7.27 -15.06 12.64
C LYS A 280 7.67 -16.01 11.52
N VAL A 281 8.57 -15.55 10.65
CA VAL A 281 9.16 -16.36 9.58
C VAL A 281 10.67 -16.17 9.50
N ASN A 282 11.37 -17.13 8.89
CA ASN A 282 12.78 -17.01 8.55
C ASN A 282 12.98 -16.18 7.26
N GLY A 283 14.23 -16.04 6.81
CA GLY A 283 14.56 -15.29 5.59
C GLY A 283 13.95 -15.87 4.31
N GLN A 284 13.58 -17.15 4.31
CA GLN A 284 12.85 -17.82 3.22
C GLN A 284 11.32 -17.68 3.32
N MET A 285 10.82 -16.85 4.25
CA MET A 285 9.40 -16.66 4.55
C MET A 285 8.68 -17.90 5.12
N GLN A 286 9.43 -18.92 5.55
CA GLN A 286 8.89 -20.12 6.19
C GLN A 286 8.61 -19.85 7.67
N THR A 287 7.46 -20.31 8.15
CA THR A 287 7.04 -20.17 9.55
C THR A 287 7.72 -21.20 10.46
N SER A 288 7.33 -21.28 11.74
CA SER A 288 7.75 -22.37 12.64
C SER A 288 7.26 -23.77 12.22
N ASN A 289 6.42 -23.88 11.19
CA ASN A 289 6.04 -25.14 10.55
C ASN A 289 6.60 -25.20 9.12
N ALA A 290 7.31 -26.28 8.78
CA ALA A 290 7.99 -26.42 7.49
C ALA A 290 7.05 -26.43 6.27
N SER A 291 5.76 -26.69 6.46
CA SER A 291 4.74 -26.71 5.40
C SER A 291 3.93 -25.41 5.32
N VAL A 292 4.27 -24.39 6.11
CA VAL A 292 3.54 -23.11 6.13
C VAL A 292 4.50 -21.94 5.96
N TYR A 293 4.17 -21.07 5.02
CA TYR A 293 4.82 -19.80 4.74
C TYR A 293 3.85 -18.65 5.07
N ALA A 294 4.37 -17.46 5.38
CA ALA A 294 3.55 -16.27 5.57
C ALA A 294 4.16 -15.07 4.84
N VAL A 295 3.33 -14.25 4.20
CA VAL A 295 3.77 -13.15 3.32
C VAL A 295 2.94 -11.87 3.50
N GLY A 296 3.49 -10.73 3.10
CA GLY A 296 2.84 -9.42 3.22
C GLY A 296 2.58 -9.00 4.66
N ASP A 297 1.46 -8.30 4.90
CA ASP A 297 1.19 -7.60 6.17
C ASP A 297 1.20 -8.50 7.43
N VAL A 298 1.00 -9.82 7.26
CA VAL A 298 1.00 -10.79 8.37
C VAL A 298 2.39 -11.29 8.73
N ALA A 299 3.39 -11.13 7.87
CA ALA A 299 4.71 -11.72 8.07
C ALA A 299 5.64 -10.80 8.85
N THR A 300 6.27 -11.34 9.89
CA THR A 300 7.36 -10.72 10.63
C THR A 300 8.64 -11.47 10.28
N PHE A 301 9.56 -10.83 9.57
CA PHE A 301 10.74 -11.49 8.98
C PHE A 301 12.03 -10.69 9.24
N PRO A 302 13.20 -11.35 9.30
CA PRO A 302 14.48 -10.66 9.50
C PRO A 302 14.80 -9.73 8.32
N VAL A 303 15.28 -8.52 8.61
CA VAL A 303 15.67 -7.55 7.59
C VAL A 303 17.17 -7.25 7.70
N THR A 304 17.94 -7.64 6.67
CA THR A 304 19.40 -7.48 6.64
C THR A 304 19.84 -6.03 6.86
N LEU A 305 19.12 -5.06 6.26
CA LEU A 305 19.39 -3.62 6.44
C LEU A 305 19.36 -3.20 7.93
N PHE A 306 18.62 -3.94 8.76
CA PHE A 306 18.45 -3.66 10.19
C PHE A 306 19.20 -4.67 11.07
N GLY A 307 20.32 -5.22 10.56
CA GLY A 307 21.14 -6.19 11.28
C GLY A 307 20.43 -7.52 11.54
N GLY A 308 19.43 -7.86 10.72
CA GLY A 308 18.63 -9.08 10.90
C GLY A 308 17.48 -8.93 11.90
N ASP A 309 17.23 -7.74 12.43
CA ASP A 309 16.09 -7.51 13.32
C ASP A 309 14.78 -7.83 12.59
N ALA A 310 13.91 -8.61 13.24
CA ALA A 310 12.66 -9.05 12.64
C ALA A 310 11.69 -7.87 12.56
N ARG A 311 11.08 -7.61 11.41
CA ARG A 311 10.13 -6.50 11.22
C ARG A 311 8.90 -6.95 10.45
N ARG A 312 7.81 -6.24 10.69
CA ARG A 312 6.54 -6.39 9.98
C ARG A 312 6.24 -5.10 9.24
N PHE A 313 5.85 -5.20 7.97
CA PHE A 313 5.58 -4.04 7.12
C PHE A 313 4.20 -4.14 6.48
N GLU A 314 3.50 -3.01 6.42
CA GLU A 314 2.22 -2.85 5.74
C GLU A 314 2.44 -2.12 4.40
N HIS A 315 3.43 -2.59 3.63
CA HIS A 315 3.85 -2.00 2.36
C HIS A 315 3.43 -2.89 1.19
N VAL A 316 2.90 -2.29 0.13
CA VAL A 316 2.52 -3.06 -1.06
C VAL A 316 3.74 -3.73 -1.72
N ASP A 317 4.91 -3.09 -1.73
CA ASP A 317 6.14 -3.69 -2.26
C ASP A 317 6.61 -4.88 -1.41
N CYS A 318 6.46 -4.81 -0.08
CA CYS A 318 6.72 -5.94 0.81
C CYS A 318 5.83 -7.13 0.43
N ALA A 319 4.51 -6.93 0.27
CA ALA A 319 3.58 -7.98 -0.12
C ALA A 319 3.96 -8.64 -1.46
N ARG A 320 4.37 -7.83 -2.45
CA ARG A 320 4.81 -8.32 -3.77
C ARG A 320 6.09 -9.13 -3.68
N ARG A 321 7.11 -8.63 -2.97
CA ARG A 321 8.43 -9.27 -2.88
C ARG A 321 8.41 -10.54 -2.05
N THR A 322 7.77 -10.49 -0.88
CA THR A 322 7.64 -11.64 0.00
C THR A 322 6.84 -12.77 -0.63
N ALA A 323 5.78 -12.47 -1.38
CA ALA A 323 5.02 -13.45 -2.14
C ALA A 323 5.89 -14.22 -3.14
N ARG A 324 6.62 -13.51 -4.00
CA ARG A 324 7.51 -14.15 -4.99
C ARG A 324 8.61 -14.97 -4.31
N HIS A 325 9.21 -14.41 -3.26
CA HIS A 325 10.28 -15.10 -2.53
C HIS A 325 9.79 -16.38 -1.85
N ALA A 326 8.63 -16.34 -1.18
CA ALA A 326 8.04 -17.51 -0.54
C ALA A 326 7.70 -18.62 -1.54
N VAL A 327 7.18 -18.27 -2.73
CA VAL A 327 6.91 -19.26 -3.78
C VAL A 327 8.19 -19.89 -4.31
N ALA A 328 9.24 -19.09 -4.54
CA ALA A 328 10.54 -19.60 -4.93
C ALA A 328 11.08 -20.61 -3.91
N ALA A 329 11.03 -20.26 -2.62
CA ALA A 329 11.49 -21.12 -1.52
C ALA A 329 10.59 -22.35 -1.29
N ALA A 330 9.28 -22.24 -1.51
CA ALA A 330 8.34 -23.36 -1.34
C ALA A 330 8.46 -24.40 -2.46
N LEU A 331 8.80 -23.97 -3.68
CA LEU A 331 8.98 -24.85 -4.84
C LEU A 331 10.35 -25.53 -4.86
N ASP A 332 11.37 -24.89 -4.30
CA ASP A 332 12.72 -25.44 -4.18
C ASP A 332 13.34 -25.07 -2.82
N PRO A 333 12.99 -25.80 -1.73
CA PRO A 333 13.49 -25.49 -0.39
C PRO A 333 15.01 -25.62 -0.24
N SER A 334 15.64 -26.46 -1.07
CA SER A 334 17.09 -26.63 -1.18
C SER A 334 17.75 -25.63 -2.14
N GLY A 335 16.95 -24.77 -2.76
CA GLY A 335 17.37 -23.91 -3.85
C GLY A 335 18.21 -22.71 -3.41
N PRO A 336 18.77 -21.97 -4.39
CA PRO A 336 19.67 -20.85 -4.13
C PRO A 336 18.97 -19.57 -3.68
N ALA A 337 17.67 -19.62 -3.34
CA ALA A 337 16.87 -18.43 -3.03
C ALA A 337 17.44 -17.62 -1.86
N GLY A 338 18.17 -18.27 -0.94
CA GLY A 338 18.78 -17.63 0.21
C GLY A 338 17.77 -16.92 1.10
N ASP A 339 18.23 -15.94 1.86
CA ASP A 339 17.36 -15.06 2.65
C ASP A 339 16.86 -13.89 1.81
N ILE A 340 15.63 -13.43 2.08
CA ILE A 340 15.04 -12.27 1.42
C ILE A 340 15.86 -11.00 1.68
N ASP A 341 16.31 -10.35 0.60
CA ASP A 341 16.93 -9.03 0.64
C ASP A 341 15.88 -7.94 0.35
N TYR A 342 15.16 -7.53 1.40
CA TYR A 342 14.15 -6.48 1.34
C TYR A 342 14.72 -5.12 1.75
N LEU A 343 14.64 -4.14 0.84
CA LEU A 343 14.77 -2.72 1.18
C LEU A 343 13.36 -2.19 1.47
N PRO A 344 13.05 -1.79 2.71
CA PRO A 344 11.75 -1.19 3.03
C PRO A 344 11.46 -0.02 2.12
N PHE A 345 10.33 -0.08 1.43
CA PHE A 345 9.89 0.91 0.47
C PHE A 345 8.42 1.23 0.69
N PHE A 346 8.13 2.52 0.87
CA PHE A 346 6.78 3.05 1.01
C PHE A 346 6.59 4.30 0.16
N TYR A 347 5.35 4.59 -0.20
CA TYR A 347 5.03 5.76 -1.01
C TYR A 347 3.58 6.19 -0.78
N SER A 348 3.28 7.43 -1.11
CA SER A 348 1.91 7.89 -1.29
C SER A 348 1.85 8.94 -2.40
N ARG A 349 0.64 9.17 -2.89
CA ARG A 349 0.30 10.22 -3.85
C ARG A 349 -1.01 10.85 -3.44
N VAL A 350 -0.99 12.16 -3.29
CA VAL A 350 -2.13 12.96 -2.84
C VAL A 350 -2.14 14.26 -3.60
N PHE A 351 -3.28 14.66 -4.15
CA PHE A 351 -3.34 15.80 -5.09
C PHE A 351 -2.30 15.63 -6.22
N ALA A 352 -1.45 16.65 -6.44
CA ALA A 352 -0.32 16.59 -7.37
C ALA A 352 1.00 16.14 -6.72
N LEU A 353 0.99 15.83 -5.41
CA LEU A 353 2.17 15.44 -4.65
C LEU A 353 2.45 13.95 -4.78
N SER A 354 3.74 13.59 -4.79
CA SER A 354 4.20 12.22 -4.85
C SER A 354 5.53 12.11 -4.12
N TRP A 355 5.54 11.33 -3.05
CA TRP A 355 6.73 11.05 -2.27
C TRP A 355 7.04 9.56 -2.20
N ARG A 356 8.32 9.25 -1.96
CA ARG A 356 8.80 7.92 -1.67
C ARG A 356 9.66 7.94 -0.42
N PHE A 357 9.63 6.83 0.30
CA PHE A 357 10.47 6.56 1.45
C PHE A 357 11.16 5.21 1.31
N TYR A 358 12.46 5.18 1.62
CA TYR A 358 13.28 3.97 1.62
C TYR A 358 14.00 3.82 2.97
N GLY A 359 14.13 2.58 3.46
CA GLY A 359 14.96 2.26 4.63
C GLY A 359 14.27 2.44 5.99
N ASP A 360 15.02 2.90 6.99
CA ASP A 360 14.55 3.17 8.36
C ASP A 360 14.48 4.67 8.64
N ASN A 361 13.50 5.08 9.45
CA ASN A 361 13.37 6.45 9.92
C ASN A 361 13.90 6.62 11.35
N ALA A 362 14.91 5.83 11.71
CA ALA A 362 15.64 5.90 12.97
C ALA A 362 16.85 6.84 12.88
N GLY A 363 17.13 7.56 13.97
CA GLY A 363 18.27 8.48 14.05
C GLY A 363 17.91 9.93 13.74
N GLU A 364 18.92 10.75 13.47
CA GLU A 364 18.76 12.16 13.13
C GLU A 364 18.26 12.31 11.69
N ALA A 365 17.28 13.19 11.48
CA ALA A 365 16.79 13.51 10.15
C ALA A 365 17.46 14.79 9.62
N VAL A 366 18.22 14.66 8.54
CA VAL A 366 18.90 15.75 7.84
C VAL A 366 18.08 16.17 6.63
N HIS A 367 17.42 17.33 6.72
CA HIS A 367 16.57 17.88 5.66
C HIS A 367 17.40 18.56 4.56
N PHE A 368 16.91 18.49 3.33
CA PHE A 368 17.50 19.16 2.17
C PHE A 368 16.41 19.62 1.19
N GLY A 369 16.75 20.55 0.30
CA GLY A 369 15.81 21.15 -0.65
C GLY A 369 14.89 22.18 -0.01
N ASP A 370 13.81 22.55 -0.71
CA ASP A 370 12.87 23.58 -0.27
C ASP A 370 11.66 22.97 0.44
N LEU A 371 11.67 23.02 1.77
CA LEU A 371 10.54 22.61 2.62
C LEU A 371 9.51 23.74 2.82
N GLY A 372 9.77 24.93 2.26
CA GLY A 372 8.83 26.04 2.29
C GLY A 372 7.56 25.69 1.51
N PHE A 373 6.41 25.94 2.12
CA PHE A 373 5.15 25.82 1.40
C PHE A 373 4.91 27.08 0.55
N SER A 374 4.82 26.90 -0.77
CA SER A 374 4.31 27.90 -1.70
C SER A 374 3.30 27.27 -2.65
N ALA A 375 2.09 27.83 -2.71
CA ALA A 375 0.99 27.32 -3.51
C ALA A 375 1.26 27.29 -5.03
N SER A 376 2.26 28.04 -5.51
CA SER A 376 2.61 28.18 -6.93
C SER A 376 3.83 27.37 -7.36
N SER A 377 4.51 26.68 -6.44
CA SER A 377 5.74 25.93 -6.73
C SER A 377 5.49 24.43 -6.86
N THR A 378 6.28 23.76 -7.70
CA THR A 378 6.40 22.30 -7.68
C THR A 378 7.37 21.91 -6.57
N PRO A 379 6.90 21.32 -5.47
CA PRO A 379 7.75 21.05 -4.32
C PRO A 379 8.78 19.95 -4.65
N LYS A 380 10.03 20.18 -4.25
CA LYS A 380 11.09 19.17 -4.28
C LYS A 380 11.98 19.34 -3.07
N PHE A 381 11.86 18.39 -2.14
CA PHE A 381 12.65 18.35 -0.92
C PHE A 381 12.74 16.93 -0.39
N GLY A 382 13.63 16.71 0.56
CA GLY A 382 13.75 15.41 1.20
C GLY A 382 14.38 15.46 2.57
N ALA A 383 14.58 14.27 3.12
CA ALA A 383 15.33 14.07 4.35
C ALA A 383 16.07 12.74 4.29
N PHE A 384 17.29 12.73 4.82
CA PHE A 384 18.02 11.50 5.11
C PHE A 384 17.95 11.22 6.61
N TRP A 385 17.66 9.99 6.97
CA TRP A 385 17.86 9.51 8.34
C TRP A 385 19.24 8.90 8.45
N VAL A 386 20.01 9.42 9.40
CA VAL A 386 21.40 9.04 9.57
C VAL A 386 21.62 8.36 10.91
N SER A 387 22.40 7.28 10.87
CA SER A 387 22.82 6.57 12.07
C SER A 387 23.97 7.29 12.77
N ALA A 388 24.17 6.98 14.06
CA ALA A 388 25.32 7.47 14.84
C ALA A 388 26.68 7.08 14.23
N ALA A 389 26.73 6.07 13.36
CA ALA A 389 27.92 5.64 12.65
C ALA A 389 28.21 6.45 11.37
N GLY A 390 27.49 7.55 11.11
CA GLY A 390 27.70 8.39 9.93
C GLY A 390 27.25 7.74 8.62
N ARG A 391 26.17 6.94 8.68
CA ARG A 391 25.64 6.18 7.54
C ARG A 391 24.19 6.55 7.28
N ILE A 392 23.80 6.68 6.00
CA ILE A 392 22.41 6.87 5.60
C ILE A 392 21.63 5.56 5.82
N ALA A 393 20.64 5.60 6.70
CA ALA A 393 19.78 4.46 7.04
C ALA A 393 18.38 4.55 6.41
N GLY A 394 17.94 5.76 6.04
CA GLY A 394 16.71 5.96 5.31
C GLY A 394 16.67 7.29 4.56
N ALA A 395 15.74 7.38 3.61
CA ALA A 395 15.59 8.54 2.75
C ALA A 395 14.11 8.77 2.41
N PHE A 396 13.67 10.02 2.55
CA PHE A 396 12.40 10.53 2.06
C PHE A 396 12.67 11.53 0.93
N LEU A 397 11.87 11.47 -0.15
CA LEU A 397 11.94 12.41 -1.25
C LEU A 397 10.53 12.70 -1.80
N GLU A 398 10.14 13.97 -1.82
CA GLU A 398 8.96 14.51 -2.52
C GLU A 398 9.37 15.07 -3.89
N GLY A 399 8.55 14.83 -4.90
CA GLY A 399 8.75 15.43 -6.23
C GLY A 399 9.98 14.91 -7.00
N GLY A 400 10.54 13.76 -6.61
CA GLY A 400 11.71 13.16 -7.25
C GLY A 400 11.45 12.62 -8.67
N SER A 401 12.47 12.65 -9.53
CA SER A 401 12.53 11.91 -10.80
C SER A 401 12.80 10.41 -10.57
N PRO A 402 12.58 9.54 -11.57
CA PRO A 402 12.97 8.13 -11.47
C PRO A 402 14.43 7.92 -11.07
N GLU A 403 15.35 8.68 -11.66
CA GLU A 403 16.79 8.60 -11.41
C GLU A 403 17.14 9.07 -9.99
N GLU A 404 16.49 10.15 -9.52
CA GLU A 404 16.65 10.63 -8.15
C GLU A 404 16.17 9.59 -7.13
N TYR A 405 15.03 8.94 -7.40
CA TYR A 405 14.51 7.87 -6.55
C TYR A 405 15.40 6.64 -6.51
N GLU A 406 16.03 6.28 -7.64
CA GLU A 406 17.00 5.20 -7.69
C GLU A 406 18.28 5.54 -6.92
N ALA A 407 18.78 6.78 -7.05
CA ALA A 407 19.96 7.24 -6.34
C ALA A 407 19.76 7.21 -4.82
N VAL A 408 18.64 7.72 -4.30
CA VAL A 408 18.36 7.67 -2.85
C VAL A 408 18.15 6.24 -2.34
N ALA A 409 17.50 5.37 -3.12
CA ALA A 409 17.33 3.96 -2.75
C ALA A 409 18.68 3.23 -2.70
N HIS A 410 19.58 3.52 -3.64
CA HIS A 410 20.94 2.98 -3.65
C HIS A 410 21.74 3.44 -2.43
N ALA A 411 21.72 4.74 -2.11
CA ALA A 411 22.44 5.31 -0.97
C ALA A 411 21.98 4.70 0.36
N VAL A 412 20.68 4.45 0.53
CA VAL A 412 20.14 3.74 1.71
C VAL A 412 20.61 2.29 1.74
N ARG A 413 20.53 1.59 0.60
CA ARG A 413 20.91 0.17 0.51
C ARG A 413 22.39 -0.08 0.77
N SER A 414 23.27 0.82 0.29
CA SER A 414 24.71 0.72 0.51
C SER A 414 25.15 1.22 1.90
N GLY A 415 24.24 1.86 2.64
CA GLY A 415 24.62 2.60 3.84
C GLY A 415 25.68 3.65 3.50
N ALA A 416 25.40 4.54 2.55
CA ALA A 416 26.34 5.55 2.10
C ALA A 416 26.90 6.34 3.30
N ALA A 417 28.23 6.44 3.37
CA ALA A 417 28.91 7.23 4.40
C ALA A 417 28.95 8.69 3.94
N PHE A 418 28.67 9.61 4.85
CA PHE A 418 28.69 11.04 4.58
C PHE A 418 29.69 11.75 5.51
N PRO A 419 30.31 12.86 5.08
CA PRO A 419 31.37 13.52 5.84
C PRO A 419 30.84 14.23 7.10
N ASP A 420 29.80 15.05 6.95
CA ASP A 420 29.12 15.72 8.06
C ASP A 420 27.68 16.11 7.68
N VAL A 421 26.84 16.34 8.70
CA VAL A 421 25.40 16.63 8.53
C VAL A 421 25.13 17.97 7.84
N THR A 422 26.02 18.96 7.98
CA THR A 422 25.86 20.29 7.37
C THR A 422 26.09 20.19 5.86
N GLN A 423 27.13 19.46 5.46
CA GLN A 423 27.38 19.18 4.05
C GLN A 423 26.25 18.35 3.44
N LEU A 424 25.78 17.30 4.12
CA LEU A 424 24.68 16.47 3.64
C LEU A 424 23.39 17.27 3.45
N ALA A 425 23.04 18.16 4.39
CA ALA A 425 21.89 19.05 4.29
C ALA A 425 21.98 20.01 3.10
N ARG A 426 23.15 20.60 2.88
CA ARG A 426 23.40 21.55 1.78
C ARG A 426 23.35 20.88 0.41
N GLU A 427 23.88 19.67 0.30
CA GLU A 427 24.05 18.98 -0.98
C GLU A 427 22.85 18.12 -1.36
N GLY A 428 22.17 17.50 -0.39
CA GLY A 428 20.98 16.70 -0.61
C GLY A 428 21.13 15.67 -1.73
N LEU A 429 20.38 15.84 -2.81
CA LEU A 429 20.44 14.95 -3.98
C LEU A 429 21.82 14.97 -4.68
N ALA A 430 22.50 16.12 -4.71
CA ALA A 430 23.83 16.23 -5.34
C ALA A 430 24.90 15.38 -4.62
N PHE A 431 24.68 15.05 -3.35
CA PHE A 431 25.52 14.11 -2.61
C PHE A 431 25.35 12.68 -3.15
N VAL A 432 24.11 12.17 -3.18
CA VAL A 432 23.84 10.78 -3.61
C VAL A 432 24.14 10.55 -5.09
N PHE A 433 24.05 11.58 -5.94
CA PHE A 433 24.49 11.50 -7.33
C PHE A 433 26.01 11.44 -7.52
N ARG A 434 26.79 12.00 -6.61
CA ARG A 434 28.27 11.93 -6.69
C ARG A 434 28.80 10.62 -6.12
N ASP A 435 28.18 10.13 -5.05
CA ASP A 435 28.53 8.83 -4.46
C ASP A 435 28.10 7.67 -5.37
N GLY A 436 26.97 7.84 -6.06
CA GLY A 436 26.57 7.02 -7.19
C GLY A 436 27.47 7.29 -8.41
N ARG A 437 28.66 6.69 -8.47
CA ARG A 437 29.38 6.53 -9.73
C ARG A 437 28.37 6.05 -10.78
N SER A 438 28.21 6.84 -11.85
CA SER A 438 27.34 6.63 -13.01
C SER A 438 27.04 5.15 -13.29
N PRO A 439 25.80 4.75 -13.63
CA PRO A 439 25.46 3.34 -13.83
C PRO A 439 26.37 2.77 -14.92
N ALA A 440 27.40 2.03 -14.49
CA ALA A 440 28.25 1.28 -15.40
C ALA A 440 27.31 0.34 -16.17
N ALA A 441 27.26 0.54 -17.48
CA ALA A 441 26.53 -0.30 -18.40
C ALA A 441 26.80 -1.77 -18.05
N ARG A 442 25.74 -2.52 -17.74
CA ARG A 442 25.84 -3.98 -17.64
C ARG A 442 26.55 -4.49 -18.89
N PRO A 443 27.57 -5.37 -18.79
CA PRO A 443 28.13 -5.99 -19.97
C PRO A 443 27.00 -6.78 -20.65
N ARG A 444 26.75 -6.46 -21.93
CA ARG A 444 25.87 -7.29 -22.77
C ARG A 444 26.41 -8.72 -22.72
N PRO A 445 25.55 -9.75 -22.54
CA PRO A 445 26.01 -11.12 -22.69
C PRO A 445 26.57 -11.28 -24.12
N ARG A 446 27.78 -11.84 -24.22
CA ARG A 446 28.40 -12.18 -25.51
C ARG A 446 27.41 -13.06 -26.27
N GLY A 447 26.99 -12.58 -27.43
CA GLY A 447 26.13 -13.33 -28.35
C GLY A 447 26.86 -14.60 -28.79
N LEU A 448 26.24 -15.76 -28.55
CA LEU A 448 26.52 -16.97 -29.29
C LEU A 448 25.84 -16.83 -30.65
N SER A 449 26.65 -16.80 -31.69
CA SER A 449 26.25 -16.96 -33.08
C SER A 449 25.62 -18.34 -33.30
N GLY A 450 24.40 -18.38 -33.82
CA GLY A 450 23.74 -19.60 -34.27
C GLY A 450 22.41 -19.25 -34.92
N GLY A 451 22.35 -19.36 -36.24
CA GLY A 451 21.18 -18.97 -37.06
C GLY A 451 20.00 -19.92 -36.93
N GLY A 452 18.82 -19.39 -37.26
CA GLY A 452 17.56 -20.15 -37.38
C GLY A 452 16.36 -19.21 -37.29
N GLY A 453 15.82 -18.83 -38.44
CA GLY A 453 14.66 -17.94 -38.54
C GLY A 453 13.38 -18.56 -37.99
N GLY A 454 12.63 -17.76 -37.24
CA GLY A 454 11.30 -18.07 -36.75
C GLY A 454 10.70 -16.82 -36.11
N ALA A 455 9.63 -16.30 -36.69
CA ALA A 455 8.99 -15.03 -36.33
C ALA A 455 8.53 -14.99 -34.85
N LYS A 456 8.85 -13.91 -34.14
CA LYS A 456 8.26 -13.57 -32.83
C LYS A 456 7.09 -12.59 -33.05
N PRO A 457 5.88 -12.83 -32.49
CA PRO A 457 4.80 -11.87 -32.55
C PRO A 457 5.02 -10.69 -31.58
N SER A 458 4.73 -9.49 -32.05
CA SER A 458 4.84 -8.21 -31.36
C SER A 458 3.63 -7.95 -30.45
N TYR A 459 3.83 -7.91 -29.14
CA TYR A 459 2.83 -7.43 -28.16
C TYR A 459 3.22 -6.07 -27.57
N ALA A 460 3.50 -5.09 -28.43
CA ALA A 460 3.93 -3.75 -28.03
C ALA A 460 2.79 -2.72 -27.97
N TRP A 461 1.53 -3.08 -28.24
CA TRP A 461 0.48 -2.08 -28.48
C TRP A 461 -0.45 -1.75 -27.30
N HIS A 462 -0.34 -2.41 -26.14
CA HIS A 462 -1.25 -2.14 -25.01
C HIS A 462 -0.65 -1.33 -23.86
N ALA A 463 0.66 -1.07 -23.85
CA ALA A 463 1.31 -0.32 -22.76
C ALA A 463 1.21 1.21 -22.90
N THR A 464 0.92 1.74 -24.10
CA THR A 464 0.96 3.19 -24.38
C THR A 464 -0.35 3.92 -24.05
N VAL A 465 -1.46 3.20 -23.89
CA VAL A 465 -2.79 3.81 -23.68
C VAL A 465 -3.01 4.25 -22.23
N GLY A 466 -2.48 3.51 -21.25
CA GLY A 466 -2.66 3.82 -19.81
C GLY A 466 -1.93 5.07 -19.33
N VAL A 467 -0.74 5.34 -19.87
CA VAL A 467 0.05 6.54 -19.52
C VAL A 467 -0.47 7.78 -20.26
N ALA A 468 -0.90 7.62 -21.52
CA ALA A 468 -1.49 8.72 -22.30
C ALA A 468 -2.81 9.21 -21.69
N ALA A 469 -3.67 8.30 -21.19
CA ALA A 469 -4.94 8.68 -20.56
C ALA A 469 -4.75 9.47 -19.25
N ALA A 470 -3.77 9.10 -18.42
CA ALA A 470 -3.51 9.79 -17.16
C ALA A 470 -2.88 11.18 -17.36
N VAL A 471 -2.01 11.33 -18.36
CA VAL A 471 -1.40 12.64 -18.72
C VAL A 471 -2.43 13.56 -19.38
N PHE A 472 -3.35 13.03 -20.20
CA PHE A 472 -4.38 13.82 -20.88
C PHE A 472 -5.44 14.36 -19.90
N ILE A 473 -5.82 13.58 -18.89
CA ILE A 473 -6.78 14.01 -17.85
C ILE A 473 -6.16 15.10 -16.95
N ALA A 474 -4.88 14.99 -16.60
CA ALA A 474 -4.19 16.02 -15.82
C ALA A 474 -4.02 17.34 -16.60
N ALA A 475 -3.74 17.27 -17.91
CA ALA A 475 -3.63 18.45 -18.76
C ALA A 475 -4.97 19.18 -18.97
N LEU A 476 -6.08 18.44 -19.11
CA LEU A 476 -7.43 19.02 -19.22
C LEU A 476 -7.89 19.68 -17.91
N ALA A 477 -7.59 19.07 -16.76
CA ALA A 477 -7.91 19.65 -15.46
C ALA A 477 -7.13 20.95 -15.21
N TYR A 478 -5.84 20.99 -15.59
CA TYR A 478 -5.02 22.21 -15.52
C TYR A 478 -5.53 23.32 -16.47
N TRP A 479 -5.99 22.96 -17.67
CA TRP A 479 -6.48 23.93 -18.65
C TRP A 479 -7.85 24.53 -18.28
N TYR A 480 -8.73 23.75 -17.64
CA TYR A 480 -10.02 24.23 -17.17
C TYR A 480 -9.90 25.17 -15.96
N ASP A 481 -8.93 24.95 -15.07
CA ASP A 481 -8.70 25.79 -13.88
C ASP A 481 -8.22 27.21 -14.23
N GLN A 482 -7.55 27.38 -15.38
CA GLN A 482 -7.08 28.70 -15.84
C GLN A 482 -8.13 29.56 -16.56
N LYS A 483 -9.33 29.03 -16.88
CA LYS A 483 -10.33 29.73 -17.72
C LYS A 483 -11.63 30.14 -17.02
N ALA A 484 -11.68 30.16 -15.69
CA ALA A 484 -12.81 30.75 -14.97
C ALA A 484 -12.52 32.21 -14.59
N PRO A 485 -12.92 33.22 -15.38
CA PRO A 485 -12.85 34.61 -14.95
C PRO A 485 -13.91 34.89 -13.88
N CYS A 486 -13.47 35.45 -12.76
CA CYS A 486 -14.27 36.26 -11.86
C CYS A 486 -15.09 37.27 -12.66
N LEU A 487 -16.43 37.28 -12.54
CA LEU A 487 -17.21 38.49 -12.77
C LEU A 487 -18.45 38.52 -11.86
N VAL A 488 -18.60 39.71 -11.29
CA VAL A 488 -19.37 40.11 -10.12
C VAL A 488 -20.86 40.27 -10.44
N LYS A 489 -21.69 40.02 -9.41
CA LYS A 489 -23.13 40.36 -9.30
C LYS A 489 -23.47 41.75 -9.89
N ARG A 490 -24.60 41.85 -10.60
CA ARG A 490 -25.47 43.05 -10.58
C ARG A 490 -26.94 42.64 -10.79
N SER A 491 -27.79 43.27 -9.96
CA SER A 491 -29.26 43.45 -9.92
C SER A 491 -30.09 42.85 -11.07
N PHE A 492 -31.21 42.17 -10.83
CA PHE A 492 -32.48 42.64 -10.22
C PHE A 492 -33.25 41.49 -9.55
#